data_AF-A0A1F4X9Y9-F1
#
_entry.id   AF-A0A1F4X9Y9-F1
#
_cell.length_a   1.000
_cell.length_b   1.000
_cell.length_c   1.000
_cell.angle_alpha   90.00
_cell.angle_beta   90.00
_cell.angle_gamma   90.00
#
_symmetry.space_group_name_H-M   'P 1'
#
loop_
_entity.id
_entity.type
_entity.pdbx_description
1 polymer ?
#
loop_
_entity_poly.entity_id
_entity_poly.type
_entity_poly.pdbx_seq_one_letter_code
_entity_poly.pdbx_strand_id
1 'polypeptide(L)'
;MTMFKKAQIKLTFAYLTIIMVITLSFSTVVYNGVVSITERAFQNQKDRIERRLRELNYFSPNPRAQFAFIVRDEDALSEVRGKTLDILILINLVILAGAGTLGYYFAGRTLKPIEIMTKQQKRFISDAAHELKTPLTAIKTELEVTARDKNLDVEQSKLTFTSAVEEIDKLSNFINKLLKKSKYQNGEATEVKSFVIKQKLETLVSKYKSLADKTDQKIIISGDEIKIITDESAFDELFTNLLDNAIKYNKHGETINIKVYKKGKDVEISIEDHGIGISEEDMKHIFEPFYRANKSRSKNEYEGFGLGLAITKEIVDKLKGKISVKSEVDEGTIFTVILPTQG
;
A
#
# COMPACT_ATOMS: atom_id res chain seq x y z
N MET A 1 -11.70 20.74 2.07
CA MET A 1 -10.30 20.25 2.21
C MET A 1 -10.33 18.80 2.70
N THR A 2 -9.67 17.87 2.00
CA THR A 2 -9.66 16.43 2.36
C THR A 2 -8.97 16.21 3.73
N MET A 3 -9.34 15.13 4.43
CA MET A 3 -8.71 14.75 5.72
C MET A 3 -7.18 14.70 5.61
N PHE A 4 -6.65 14.15 4.50
CA PHE A 4 -5.20 14.05 4.25
C PHE A 4 -4.54 15.41 3.97
N LYS A 5 -5.21 16.34 3.28
CA LYS A 5 -4.70 17.72 3.15
C LYS A 5 -4.62 18.42 4.51
N LYS A 6 -5.61 18.22 5.40
CA LYS A 6 -5.56 18.71 6.79
C LYS A 6 -4.38 18.10 7.56
N ALA A 7 -4.18 16.78 7.44
CA ALA A 7 -3.09 16.08 8.10
C ALA A 7 -1.71 16.56 7.59
N GLN A 8 -1.53 16.71 6.27
CA GLN A 8 -0.30 17.20 5.66
C GLN A 8 0.05 18.60 6.15
N ILE A 9 -0.92 19.52 6.17
CA ILE A 9 -0.72 20.89 6.67
C ILE A 9 -0.37 20.87 8.16
N LYS A 10 -1.07 20.07 8.97
CA LYS A 10 -0.81 19.96 10.41
C LYS A 10 0.59 19.42 10.69
N LEU A 11 1.04 18.40 9.94
CA LEU A 11 2.37 17.81 10.08
C LEU A 11 3.46 18.81 9.66
N THR A 12 3.26 19.49 8.53
CA THR A 12 4.17 20.53 8.03
C THR A 12 4.33 21.66 9.06
N PHE A 13 3.22 22.11 9.64
CA PHE A 13 3.22 23.13 10.68
C PHE A 13 3.94 22.67 11.95
N ALA A 14 3.71 21.42 12.38
CA ALA A 14 4.41 20.87 13.54
C ALA A 14 5.94 20.82 13.34
N TYR A 15 6.41 20.35 12.18
CA TYR A 15 7.83 20.36 11.86
C TYR A 15 8.41 21.76 11.74
N LEU A 16 7.68 22.69 11.11
CA LEU A 16 8.10 24.09 11.02
C LEU A 16 8.23 24.74 12.40
N THR A 17 7.30 24.48 13.32
CA THR A 17 7.39 24.99 14.69
C THR A 17 8.62 24.46 15.41
N ILE A 18 8.92 23.16 15.28
CA ILE A 18 10.12 22.57 15.89
C ILE A 18 11.40 23.20 15.30
N ILE A 19 11.48 23.32 13.97
CA ILE A 19 12.63 23.92 13.29
C ILE A 19 12.78 25.39 13.67
N MET A 20 11.68 26.14 13.77
CA MET A 20 11.68 27.54 14.20
C MET A 20 12.24 27.68 15.62
N VAL A 21 11.81 26.85 16.56
CA VAL A 21 12.34 26.86 17.93
C VAL A 21 13.84 26.56 17.95
N ILE A 22 14.27 25.51 17.26
CA ILE A 22 15.69 25.11 17.19
C ILE A 22 16.55 26.21 16.56
N THR A 23 16.10 26.78 15.44
CA THR A 23 16.85 27.81 14.70
C THR A 23 16.93 29.13 15.46
N LEU A 24 15.86 29.54 16.16
CA LEU A 24 15.87 30.72 17.03
C LEU A 24 16.76 30.52 18.27
N SER A 25 16.71 29.35 18.90
CA SER A 25 17.60 29.01 20.01
C SER A 25 19.06 29.02 19.58
N PHE A 26 19.38 28.38 18.47
CA PHE A 26 20.74 28.38 17.91
C PHE A 26 21.21 29.80 17.53
N SER A 27 20.35 30.60 16.90
CA SER A 27 20.65 31.98 16.53
C SER A 27 20.93 32.85 17.75
N THR A 28 20.19 32.67 18.84
CA THR A 28 20.44 33.37 20.11
C THR A 28 21.82 33.04 20.67
N VAL A 29 22.23 31.76 20.65
CA VAL A 29 23.55 31.34 21.09
C VAL A 29 24.65 31.94 20.22
N VAL A 30 24.49 31.91 18.90
CA VAL A 30 25.44 32.48 17.95
C VAL A 30 25.57 34.00 18.14
N TYR A 31 24.44 34.71 18.25
CA TYR A 31 24.44 36.16 18.48
C TYR A 31 25.21 36.53 19.75
N ASN A 32 24.88 35.89 20.88
CA ASN A 32 25.56 36.15 22.16
C ASN A 32 27.05 35.81 22.09
N GLY A 33 27.41 34.72 21.40
CA GLY A 33 28.80 34.33 21.18
C GLY A 33 29.59 35.37 20.38
N VAL A 34 29.06 35.79 19.22
CA VAL A 34 29.69 36.78 18.34
C VAL A 34 29.84 38.12 19.05
N VAL A 35 28.80 38.60 19.73
CA VAL A 35 28.85 39.87 20.47
C VAL A 35 29.87 39.79 21.60
N SER A 36 29.88 38.72 22.40
CA SER A 36 30.83 38.56 23.51
C SER A 36 32.29 38.44 23.04
N ILE A 37 32.56 37.75 21.94
CA ILE A 37 33.90 37.68 21.34
C ILE A 37 34.34 39.06 20.86
N THR A 38 33.45 39.77 20.16
CA THR A 38 33.72 41.08 19.58
C THR A 38 33.98 42.10 20.68
N GLU A 39 33.14 42.15 21.71
CA GLU A 39 33.30 43.05 22.85
C GLU A 39 34.63 42.83 23.59
N ARG A 40 35.00 41.56 23.83
CA ARG A 40 36.33 41.22 24.38
C ARG A 40 37.47 41.65 23.48
N ALA A 41 37.32 41.55 22.16
CA ALA A 41 38.34 41.96 21.20
C ALA A 41 38.54 43.50 21.23
N PHE A 42 37.45 44.26 21.23
CA PHE A 42 37.50 45.73 21.35
C PHE A 42 38.11 46.17 22.68
N GLN A 43 37.72 45.58 23.81
CA GLN A 43 38.33 45.89 25.12
C GLN A 43 39.84 45.59 25.13
N ASN A 44 40.25 44.42 24.62
CA ASN A 44 41.66 44.07 24.52
C ASN A 44 42.44 45.01 23.59
N GLN A 45 41.81 45.55 22.54
CA GLN A 45 42.42 46.52 21.64
C GLN A 45 42.59 47.88 22.34
N LYS A 46 41.56 48.34 23.06
CA LYS A 46 41.61 49.54 23.90
C LYS A 46 42.75 49.46 24.92
N ASP A 47 42.85 48.35 25.65
CA ASP A 47 43.92 48.12 26.63
C ASP A 47 45.33 48.10 25.99
N ARG A 48 45.47 47.59 24.77
CA ARG A 48 46.75 47.62 24.04
C ARG A 48 47.12 49.04 23.63
N ILE A 49 46.16 49.81 23.14
CA ILE A 49 46.38 51.21 22.72
C ILE A 49 46.72 52.06 23.94
N GLU A 50 45.97 51.93 25.04
CA GLU A 50 46.25 52.65 26.28
C GLU A 50 47.63 52.33 26.88
N ARG A 51 48.06 51.05 26.82
CA ARG A 51 49.41 50.66 27.25
C ARG A 51 50.50 51.31 26.39
N ARG A 52 50.36 51.27 25.05
CA ARG A 52 51.30 51.93 24.14
C ARG A 52 51.36 53.44 24.35
N LEU A 53 50.21 54.10 24.57
CA LEU A 53 50.17 55.54 24.82
C LEU A 53 50.86 55.91 26.14
N ARG A 54 50.70 55.08 27.18
CA ARG A 54 51.44 55.22 28.45
C ARG A 54 52.94 55.02 28.27
N GLU A 55 53.37 54.01 27.52
CA GLU A 55 54.79 53.76 27.21
C GLU A 55 55.45 54.90 26.43
N LEU A 56 54.69 55.56 25.55
CA LEU A 56 55.14 56.73 24.79
C LEU A 56 55.10 58.05 25.58
N ASN A 57 54.75 58.02 26.87
CA ASN A 57 54.50 59.20 27.72
C ASN A 57 53.49 60.19 27.12
N TYR A 58 52.61 59.70 26.23
CA TYR A 58 51.65 60.51 25.50
C TYR A 58 50.36 60.63 26.32
N PHE A 59 50.36 61.52 27.32
CA PHE A 59 49.11 61.99 27.93
C PHE A 59 48.45 62.97 26.97
N SER A 60 47.45 62.53 26.20
CA SER A 60 46.63 63.47 25.43
C SER A 60 45.88 64.39 26.41
N PRO A 61 46.17 65.69 26.47
CA PRO A 61 45.50 66.62 27.38
C PRO A 61 44.13 67.06 26.85
N ASN A 62 43.72 66.57 25.68
CA ASN A 62 42.47 66.93 25.03
C ASN A 62 41.38 65.87 25.29
N PRO A 63 40.40 66.14 26.18
CA PRO A 63 39.32 65.20 26.48
C PRO A 63 38.54 64.79 25.23
N ARG A 64 38.40 65.68 24.22
CA ARG A 64 37.67 65.37 22.98
C ARG A 64 38.28 64.20 22.20
N ALA A 65 39.60 64.04 22.23
CA ALA A 65 40.25 62.91 21.57
C ALA A 65 39.91 61.58 22.26
N GLN A 66 39.93 61.56 23.60
CA GLN A 66 39.56 60.37 24.39
C GLN A 66 38.08 60.00 24.20
N PHE A 67 37.18 60.98 24.19
CA PHE A 67 35.77 60.76 23.88
C PHE A 67 35.55 60.26 22.45
N ALA A 68 36.29 60.76 21.45
CA ALA A 68 36.17 60.30 20.07
C ALA A 68 36.57 58.82 19.88
N PHE A 69 37.54 58.30 20.64
CA PHE A 69 37.88 56.87 20.60
C PHE A 69 36.79 56.00 21.25
N ILE A 70 36.25 56.42 22.40
CA ILE A 70 35.18 55.68 23.11
C ILE A 70 33.89 55.63 22.29
N VAL A 71 33.48 56.75 21.70
CA VAL A 71 32.28 56.84 20.85
C VAL A 71 32.43 55.97 19.60
N ARG A 72 33.62 55.96 18.98
CA ARG A 72 33.87 55.15 17.78
C ARG A 72 33.84 53.64 18.04
N ASP A 73 34.25 53.20 19.24
CA ASP A 73 34.15 51.79 19.65
C ASP A 73 32.69 51.38 19.94
N GLU A 74 31.87 52.24 20.56
CA GLU A 74 30.44 51.99 20.76
C GLU A 74 29.66 51.94 19.44
N ASP A 75 29.93 52.88 18.52
CA ASP A 75 29.31 52.90 17.19
C ASP A 75 29.67 51.64 16.41
N ALA A 76 30.95 51.22 16.41
CA ALA A 76 31.39 49.99 15.75
C ALA A 76 30.75 48.73 16.35
N LEU A 77 30.59 48.67 17.67
CA LEU A 77 29.96 47.53 18.35
C LEU A 77 28.45 47.48 18.07
N SER A 78 27.79 48.63 17.96
CA SER A 78 26.39 48.74 17.55
C SER A 78 26.18 48.27 16.10
N GLU A 79 27.12 48.61 15.20
CA GLU A 79 27.10 48.19 13.80
C GLU A 79 27.25 46.66 13.67
N VAL A 80 28.16 46.05 14.44
CA VAL A 80 28.32 44.59 14.46
C VAL A 80 27.06 43.90 14.99
N ARG A 81 26.43 44.42 16.06
CA ARG A 81 25.17 43.88 16.59
C ARG A 81 24.07 43.92 15.53
N GLY A 82 23.87 45.05 14.86
CA GLY A 82 22.88 45.22 13.79
C GLY A 82 23.10 44.25 12.63
N LYS A 83 24.32 44.23 12.05
CA LYS A 83 24.65 43.33 10.93
C LYS A 83 24.52 41.85 11.29
N THR A 84 24.89 41.47 12.52
CA THR A 84 24.75 40.09 12.99
C THR A 84 23.27 39.69 13.09
N LEU A 85 22.41 40.59 13.61
CA LEU A 85 20.97 40.35 13.64
C LEU A 85 20.38 40.21 12.24
N ASP A 86 20.73 41.10 11.31
CA ASP A 86 20.22 41.06 9.93
C ASP A 86 20.58 39.75 9.22
N ILE A 87 21.84 39.31 9.36
CA ILE A 87 22.31 38.03 8.79
C ILE A 87 21.57 36.85 9.41
N LEU A 88 21.39 36.81 10.73
CA LEU A 88 20.67 35.73 11.42
C LEU A 88 19.18 35.68 11.02
N ILE A 89 18.53 36.83 10.89
CA ILE A 89 17.14 36.93 10.41
C ILE A 89 17.04 36.38 8.99
N LEU A 90 17.93 36.82 8.08
CA LEU A 90 17.95 36.34 6.70
C LEU A 90 18.16 34.83 6.62
N ILE A 91 19.13 34.29 7.37
CA ILE A 91 19.41 32.85 7.43
C ILE A 91 18.18 32.09 7.94
N ASN A 92 17.54 32.55 9.03
CA ASN A 92 16.34 31.91 9.57
C ASN A 92 15.18 31.92 8.58
N LEU A 93 14.96 33.03 7.86
CA LEU A 93 13.92 33.10 6.82
C LEU A 93 14.17 32.10 5.69
N VAL A 94 15.41 32.00 5.20
CA VAL A 94 15.80 31.03 4.16
C VAL A 94 15.61 29.59 4.64
N ILE A 95 16.05 29.28 5.87
CA ILE A 95 15.89 27.95 6.47
C ILE A 95 14.40 27.62 6.61
N LEU A 96 13.58 28.53 7.14
CA LEU A 96 12.15 28.29 7.33
C LEU A 96 11.40 28.10 6.00
N ALA A 97 11.70 28.91 4.97
CA ALA A 97 11.10 28.75 3.65
C ALA A 97 11.48 27.41 2.99
N GLY A 98 12.77 27.04 3.06
CA GLY A 98 13.27 25.77 2.56
C GLY A 98 12.66 24.57 3.30
N ALA A 99 12.68 24.63 4.64
CA ALA A 99 12.10 23.61 5.51
C ALA A 99 10.58 23.46 5.31
N GLY A 100 9.85 24.56 5.10
CA GLY A 100 8.41 24.52 4.85
C GLY A 100 8.07 23.83 3.53
N THR A 101 8.82 24.16 2.47
CA THR A 101 8.67 23.56 1.15
C THR A 101 8.98 22.06 1.17
N LEU A 102 10.13 21.68 1.72
CA LEU A 102 10.54 20.28 1.84
C LEU A 102 9.61 19.50 2.78
N GLY A 103 9.25 20.09 3.92
CA GLY A 103 8.33 19.49 4.88
C GLY A 103 6.97 19.18 4.27
N TYR A 104 6.41 20.13 3.50
CA TYR A 104 5.16 19.91 2.78
C TYR A 104 5.28 18.79 1.74
N TYR A 105 6.37 18.76 0.96
CA TYR A 105 6.63 17.72 -0.03
C TYR A 105 6.75 16.33 0.61
N PHE A 106 7.57 16.18 1.65
CA PHE A 106 7.77 14.91 2.34
C PHE A 106 6.51 14.45 3.05
N ALA A 107 5.79 15.33 3.74
CA ALA A 107 4.52 14.99 4.38
C ALA A 107 3.48 14.49 3.36
N GLY A 108 3.43 15.09 2.16
CA GLY A 108 2.57 14.60 1.08
C GLY A 108 2.99 13.22 0.59
N ARG A 109 4.29 12.99 0.40
CA ARG A 109 4.83 11.71 -0.08
C ARG A 109 4.62 10.57 0.93
N THR A 110 4.76 10.83 2.22
CA THR A 110 4.57 9.81 3.28
C THR A 110 3.09 9.50 3.55
N LEU A 111 2.20 10.48 3.41
CA LEU A 111 0.76 10.27 3.60
C LEU A 111 0.08 9.63 2.38
N LYS A 112 0.63 9.77 1.17
CA LYS A 112 0.00 9.26 -0.06
C LYS A 112 -0.26 7.75 -0.05
N PRO A 113 0.68 6.86 0.37
CA PRO A 113 0.39 5.43 0.51
C PRO A 113 -0.76 5.15 1.49
N ILE A 114 -0.74 5.83 2.65
CA ILE A 114 -1.79 5.69 3.67
C ILE A 114 -3.15 6.14 3.13
N GLU A 115 -3.19 7.22 2.36
CA GLU A 115 -4.41 7.69 1.70
C GLU A 115 -4.95 6.67 0.70
N ILE A 116 -4.08 6.09 -0.13
CA ILE A 116 -4.46 5.06 -1.10
C ILE A 116 -5.03 3.83 -0.38
N MET A 117 -4.31 3.32 0.62
CA MET A 117 -4.75 2.17 1.42
C MET A 117 -6.08 2.43 2.12
N THR A 118 -6.25 3.60 2.72
CA THR A 118 -7.50 3.98 3.41
C THR A 118 -8.67 4.07 2.42
N LYS A 119 -8.44 4.61 1.22
CA LYS A 119 -9.48 4.67 0.17
C LYS A 119 -9.85 3.27 -0.32
N GLN A 120 -8.85 2.41 -0.56
CA GLN A 120 -9.06 1.03 -0.97
C GLN A 120 -9.83 0.24 0.11
N GLN A 121 -9.47 0.40 1.38
CA GLN A 121 -10.17 -0.23 2.50
C GLN A 121 -11.63 0.24 2.59
N LYS A 122 -11.89 1.55 2.44
CA LYS A 122 -13.27 2.08 2.44
C LYS A 122 -14.10 1.54 1.27
N ARG A 123 -13.51 1.48 0.07
CA ARG A 123 -14.17 0.86 -1.09
C ARG A 123 -14.48 -0.60 -0.83
N PHE A 124 -13.51 -1.36 -0.36
CA PHE A 124 -13.68 -2.77 -0.01
C PHE A 124 -14.84 -3.00 0.98
N ILE A 125 -14.92 -2.20 2.05
CA ILE A 125 -16.03 -2.32 3.02
C ILE A 125 -17.38 -1.98 2.38
N SER A 126 -17.42 -0.94 1.56
CA SER A 126 -18.64 -0.53 0.85
C SER A 126 -19.11 -1.61 -0.14
N ASP A 127 -18.18 -2.16 -0.92
CA ASP A 127 -18.46 -3.18 -1.93
C ASP A 127 -18.88 -4.49 -1.24
N ALA A 128 -18.19 -4.90 -0.18
CA ALA A 128 -18.59 -6.05 0.64
C ALA A 128 -20.01 -5.89 1.20
N ALA A 129 -20.35 -4.70 1.74
CA ALA A 129 -21.69 -4.44 2.26
C ALA A 129 -22.77 -4.52 1.17
N HIS A 130 -22.46 -4.03 -0.04
CA HIS A 130 -23.39 -4.12 -1.17
C HIS A 130 -23.61 -5.58 -1.60
N GLU A 131 -22.53 -6.35 -1.77
CA GLU A 131 -22.57 -7.76 -2.16
C GLU A 131 -23.24 -8.65 -1.10
N LEU A 132 -23.21 -8.30 0.20
CA LEU A 132 -24.00 -8.97 1.25
C LEU A 132 -25.48 -8.60 1.20
N LYS A 133 -25.80 -7.33 0.90
CA LYS A 133 -27.17 -6.81 1.00
C LYS A 133 -28.08 -7.40 -0.08
N THR A 134 -27.58 -7.60 -1.30
CA THR A 134 -28.35 -8.15 -2.43
C THR A 134 -28.94 -9.54 -2.14
N PRO A 135 -28.14 -10.59 -1.85
CA PRO A 135 -28.65 -11.94 -1.54
C PRO A 135 -29.58 -11.93 -0.32
N LEU A 136 -29.21 -11.17 0.73
CA LEU A 136 -30.02 -11.07 1.95
C LEU A 136 -31.39 -10.44 1.69
N THR A 137 -31.46 -9.43 0.82
CA THR A 137 -32.72 -8.79 0.44
C THR A 137 -33.57 -9.75 -0.38
N ALA A 138 -32.97 -10.49 -1.32
CA ALA A 138 -33.65 -11.48 -2.14
C ALA A 138 -34.28 -12.59 -1.27
N ILE A 139 -33.49 -13.22 -0.40
CA ILE A 139 -33.98 -14.24 0.55
C ILE A 139 -35.13 -13.69 1.38
N LYS A 140 -34.96 -12.49 1.96
CA LYS A 140 -35.98 -11.88 2.81
C LYS A 140 -37.29 -11.66 2.04
N THR A 141 -37.21 -11.09 0.84
CA THR A 141 -38.40 -10.85 0.01
C THR A 141 -39.09 -12.15 -0.40
N GLU A 142 -38.33 -13.17 -0.81
CA GLU A 142 -38.86 -14.47 -1.21
C GLU A 142 -39.63 -15.15 -0.05
N LEU A 143 -39.05 -15.11 1.15
CA LEU A 143 -39.67 -15.63 2.36
C LEU A 143 -40.88 -14.80 2.81
N GLU A 144 -40.83 -13.46 2.72
CA GLU A 144 -41.97 -12.59 3.06
C GLU A 144 -43.15 -12.77 2.11
N VAL A 145 -42.90 -12.96 0.82
CA VAL A 145 -43.94 -13.25 -0.18
C VAL A 145 -44.56 -14.61 0.10
N THR A 146 -43.74 -15.63 0.31
CA THR A 146 -44.19 -16.99 0.62
C THR A 146 -45.01 -17.04 1.92
N ALA A 147 -44.59 -16.32 2.95
CA ALA A 147 -45.30 -16.25 4.23
C ALA A 147 -46.67 -15.52 4.14
N ARG A 148 -46.89 -14.70 3.12
CA ARG A 148 -48.16 -13.99 2.89
C ARG A 148 -49.13 -14.75 1.99
N ASP A 149 -48.66 -15.78 1.31
CA ASP A 149 -49.49 -16.59 0.42
C ASP A 149 -50.42 -17.51 1.22
N LYS A 150 -51.72 -17.30 1.08
CA LYS A 150 -52.76 -18.07 1.77
C LYS A 150 -53.08 -19.41 1.08
N ASN A 151 -52.63 -19.59 -0.16
CA ASN A 151 -52.88 -20.77 -0.98
C ASN A 151 -51.59 -21.53 -1.30
N LEU A 152 -50.56 -21.35 -0.48
CA LEU A 152 -49.24 -21.92 -0.69
C LEU A 152 -49.29 -23.46 -0.71
N ASP A 153 -48.87 -24.05 -1.82
CA ASP A 153 -48.68 -25.49 -1.92
C ASP A 153 -47.32 -25.94 -1.35
N VAL A 154 -47.25 -27.20 -0.92
CA VAL A 154 -46.07 -27.82 -0.31
C VAL A 154 -44.89 -27.82 -1.29
N GLU A 155 -45.12 -28.09 -2.58
CA GLU A 155 -44.04 -28.10 -3.57
C GLU A 155 -43.45 -26.71 -3.80
N GLN A 156 -44.31 -25.69 -3.85
CA GLN A 156 -43.90 -24.29 -4.00
C GLN A 156 -43.12 -23.80 -2.77
N SER A 157 -43.55 -24.22 -1.57
CA SER A 157 -42.82 -23.97 -0.32
C SER A 157 -41.41 -24.58 -0.34
N LYS A 158 -41.29 -25.85 -0.76
CA LYS A 158 -40.00 -26.53 -0.85
C LYS A 158 -39.05 -25.84 -1.83
N LEU A 159 -39.56 -25.40 -2.98
CA LEU A 159 -38.77 -24.65 -3.96
C LEU A 159 -38.23 -23.36 -3.34
N THR A 160 -39.08 -22.56 -2.69
CA THR A 160 -38.64 -21.33 -2.00
C THR A 160 -37.58 -21.62 -0.93
N PHE A 161 -37.81 -22.62 -0.07
CA PHE A 161 -36.82 -22.94 0.97
C PHE A 161 -35.50 -23.45 0.40
N THR A 162 -35.54 -24.20 -0.70
CA THR A 162 -34.34 -24.67 -1.40
C THR A 162 -33.56 -23.49 -1.98
N SER A 163 -34.24 -22.57 -2.68
CA SER A 163 -33.68 -21.32 -3.19
C SER A 163 -33.02 -20.49 -2.06
N ALA A 164 -33.72 -20.33 -0.94
CA ALA A 164 -33.20 -19.60 0.22
C ALA A 164 -31.94 -20.26 0.82
N VAL A 165 -31.90 -21.60 0.91
CA VAL A 165 -30.73 -22.33 1.39
C VAL A 165 -29.54 -22.17 0.44
N GLU A 166 -29.76 -22.28 -0.87
CA GLU A 166 -28.71 -22.06 -1.88
C GLU A 166 -28.10 -20.65 -1.77
N GLU A 167 -28.93 -19.63 -1.56
CA GLU A 167 -28.46 -18.25 -1.42
C GLU A 167 -27.71 -18.02 -0.10
N ILE A 168 -28.10 -18.71 0.99
CA ILE A 168 -27.36 -18.72 2.27
C ILE A 168 -26.00 -19.42 2.11
N ASP A 169 -25.92 -20.50 1.34
CA ASP A 169 -24.66 -21.20 1.08
C ASP A 169 -23.71 -20.32 0.26
N LYS A 170 -24.23 -19.60 -0.75
CA LYS A 170 -23.45 -18.58 -1.48
C LYS A 170 -22.93 -17.48 -0.55
N LEU A 171 -23.77 -16.99 0.36
CA LEU A 171 -23.39 -15.97 1.34
C LEU A 171 -22.32 -16.48 2.30
N SER A 172 -22.45 -17.72 2.75
CA SER A 172 -21.47 -18.38 3.63
C SER A 172 -20.12 -18.53 2.92
N ASN A 173 -20.13 -18.96 1.66
CA ASN A 173 -18.93 -19.03 0.82
C ASN A 173 -18.29 -17.66 0.61
N PHE A 174 -19.09 -16.60 0.45
CA PHE A 174 -18.61 -15.24 0.33
C PHE A 174 -17.90 -14.77 1.61
N ILE A 175 -18.52 -14.96 2.78
CA ILE A 175 -17.96 -14.61 4.08
C ILE A 175 -16.64 -15.36 4.30
N ASN A 176 -16.59 -16.65 3.97
CA ASN A 176 -15.36 -17.44 4.05
C ASN A 176 -14.25 -16.88 3.16
N LYS A 177 -14.55 -16.42 1.94
CA LYS A 177 -13.57 -15.75 1.06
C LYS A 177 -13.07 -14.43 1.65
N LEU A 178 -13.94 -13.63 2.28
CA LEU A 178 -13.54 -12.40 2.97
C LEU A 178 -12.60 -12.71 4.16
N LEU A 179 -12.92 -13.71 4.97
CA LEU A 179 -12.09 -14.13 6.10
C LEU A 179 -10.73 -14.65 5.64
N LYS A 180 -10.69 -15.44 4.56
CA LYS A 180 -9.44 -15.91 3.94
C LYS A 180 -8.57 -14.75 3.48
N LYS A 181 -9.15 -13.75 2.79
CA LYS A 181 -8.41 -12.54 2.40
C LYS A 181 -7.79 -11.83 3.62
N SER A 182 -8.54 -11.67 4.70
CA SER A 182 -8.06 -11.06 5.94
C SER A 182 -6.90 -11.87 6.56
N LYS A 183 -7.03 -13.22 6.58
CA LYS A 183 -6.00 -14.12 7.11
C LYS A 183 -4.66 -13.96 6.40
N TYR A 184 -4.66 -13.88 5.07
CA TYR A 184 -3.41 -13.74 4.30
C TYR A 184 -2.77 -12.35 4.44
N GLN A 185 -3.55 -11.30 4.67
CA GLN A 185 -3.03 -9.96 4.96
C GLN A 185 -2.28 -9.87 6.29
N ASN A 186 -2.69 -10.65 7.29
CA ASN A 186 -2.07 -10.66 8.61
C ASN A 186 -0.78 -11.51 8.69
N GLY A 187 -0.41 -12.21 7.60
CA GLY A 187 0.87 -12.92 7.48
C GLY A 187 0.98 -14.22 8.29
N GLU A 188 -0.10 -14.75 8.85
CA GLU A 188 -0.05 -15.98 9.64
C GLU A 188 0.20 -17.21 8.74
N ALA A 189 1.42 -17.76 8.80
CA ALA A 189 1.75 -19.04 8.18
C ALA A 189 1.04 -20.16 8.95
N THR A 190 0.23 -20.95 8.25
CA THR A 190 -0.58 -21.97 8.93
C THR A 190 0.18 -23.29 9.03
N GLU A 191 0.85 -23.71 7.95
CA GLU A 191 1.54 -25.00 7.94
C GLU A 191 2.60 -25.10 6.83
N VAL A 192 3.89 -24.96 7.17
CA VAL A 192 4.99 -25.09 6.21
C VAL A 192 5.34 -26.58 6.04
N LYS A 193 5.23 -27.10 4.82
CA LYS A 193 5.56 -28.51 4.50
C LYS A 193 6.43 -28.62 3.26
N SER A 194 7.13 -29.76 3.15
CA SER A 194 7.83 -30.17 1.94
C SER A 194 7.02 -31.17 1.14
N PHE A 195 6.79 -30.91 -0.14
CA PHE A 195 6.07 -31.80 -1.05
C PHE A 195 6.52 -31.62 -2.50
N VAL A 196 6.16 -32.57 -3.37
CA VAL A 196 6.39 -32.50 -4.82
C VAL A 196 5.23 -31.75 -5.47
N ILE A 197 5.53 -30.65 -6.15
CA ILE A 197 4.54 -29.72 -6.72
C ILE A 197 3.58 -30.44 -7.68
N LYS A 198 4.13 -31.24 -8.59
CA LYS A 198 3.34 -31.94 -9.61
C LYS A 198 2.30 -32.87 -8.99
N GLN A 199 2.70 -33.71 -8.03
CA GLN A 199 1.79 -34.62 -7.31
C GLN A 199 0.72 -33.86 -6.53
N LYS A 200 1.08 -32.71 -5.96
CA LYS A 200 0.14 -31.85 -5.25
C LYS A 200 -0.90 -31.24 -6.19
N LEU A 201 -0.48 -30.75 -7.35
CA LEU A 201 -1.37 -30.25 -8.40
C LEU A 201 -2.29 -31.35 -8.95
N GLU A 202 -1.78 -32.57 -9.15
CA GLU A 202 -2.58 -33.74 -9.55
C GLU A 202 -3.68 -34.04 -8.53
N THR A 203 -3.34 -33.97 -7.23
CA THR A 203 -4.31 -34.13 -6.13
C THR A 203 -5.37 -33.03 -6.17
N LEU A 204 -5.00 -31.78 -6.41
CA LEU A 204 -5.97 -30.68 -6.56
C LEU A 204 -6.88 -30.88 -7.78
N VAL A 205 -6.31 -31.20 -8.94
CA VAL A 205 -7.05 -31.42 -10.19
C VAL A 205 -8.04 -32.58 -10.05
N SER A 206 -7.71 -33.64 -9.31
CA SER A 206 -8.63 -34.75 -9.06
C SER A 206 -9.96 -34.32 -8.41
N LYS A 207 -9.95 -33.26 -7.59
CA LYS A 207 -11.16 -32.69 -6.96
C LYS A 207 -12.05 -31.96 -7.97
N TYR A 208 -11.46 -31.46 -9.05
CA TYR A 208 -12.14 -30.73 -10.12
C TYR A 208 -12.54 -31.62 -11.30
N LYS A 209 -12.13 -32.89 -11.32
CA LYS A 209 -12.43 -33.82 -12.42
C LYS A 209 -13.92 -33.89 -12.73
N SER A 210 -14.78 -34.01 -11.72
CA SER A 210 -16.24 -34.07 -11.94
C SER A 210 -16.81 -32.78 -12.56
N LEU A 211 -16.22 -31.62 -12.27
CA LEU A 211 -16.63 -30.34 -12.85
C LEU A 211 -16.12 -30.17 -14.29
N ALA A 212 -14.87 -30.57 -14.53
CA ALA A 212 -14.27 -30.57 -15.86
C ALA A 212 -14.99 -31.55 -16.81
N ASP A 213 -15.33 -32.76 -16.33
CA ASP A 213 -16.06 -33.76 -17.10
C ASP A 213 -17.46 -33.27 -17.51
N LYS A 214 -18.16 -32.50 -16.65
CA LYS A 214 -19.45 -31.88 -17.00
C LYS A 214 -19.36 -30.88 -18.15
N THR A 215 -18.18 -30.32 -18.39
CA THR A 215 -17.93 -29.29 -19.41
C THR A 215 -17.08 -29.81 -20.57
N ASP A 216 -16.81 -31.12 -20.60
CA ASP A 216 -15.93 -31.83 -21.54
C ASP A 216 -14.50 -31.26 -21.61
N GLN A 217 -14.02 -30.66 -20.53
CA GLN A 217 -12.69 -30.06 -20.47
C GLN A 217 -11.64 -31.07 -20.00
N LYS A 218 -10.46 -31.02 -20.60
CA LYS A 218 -9.30 -31.85 -20.19
C LYS A 218 -8.28 -31.00 -19.45
N ILE A 219 -7.75 -31.51 -18.34
CA ILE A 219 -6.69 -30.84 -17.58
C ILE A 219 -5.41 -31.68 -17.69
N ILE A 220 -4.37 -31.10 -18.28
CA ILE A 220 -3.08 -31.77 -18.51
C ILE A 220 -2.01 -31.12 -17.66
N ILE A 221 -1.29 -31.92 -16.87
CA ILE A 221 -0.15 -31.46 -16.06
C ILE A 221 1.15 -31.99 -16.68
N SER A 222 2.09 -31.10 -16.96
CA SER A 222 3.39 -31.43 -17.56
C SER A 222 4.55 -30.68 -16.88
N GLY A 223 5.78 -31.15 -17.09
CA GLY A 223 6.99 -30.54 -16.55
C GLY A 223 7.67 -31.34 -15.44
N ASP A 224 8.49 -30.65 -14.65
CA ASP A 224 9.49 -31.23 -13.73
C ASP A 224 8.88 -31.69 -12.40
N GLU A 225 9.47 -32.73 -11.79
CA GLU A 225 9.20 -33.12 -10.40
C GLU A 225 10.03 -32.27 -9.42
N ILE A 226 9.49 -31.12 -9.03
CA ILE A 226 10.16 -30.18 -8.14
C ILE A 226 9.61 -30.29 -6.73
N LYS A 227 10.52 -30.45 -5.75
CA LYS A 227 10.20 -30.30 -4.33
C LYS A 227 10.22 -28.82 -3.93
N ILE A 228 9.21 -28.42 -3.18
CA ILE A 228 9.10 -27.09 -2.57
C ILE A 228 8.94 -27.23 -1.06
N ILE A 229 9.38 -26.22 -0.32
CA ILE A 229 9.08 -26.02 1.10
C ILE A 229 8.31 -24.70 1.20
N THR A 230 7.02 -24.77 1.54
CA THR A 230 6.11 -23.60 1.56
C THR A 230 4.90 -23.86 2.47
N ASP A 231 4.12 -22.82 2.77
CA ASP A 231 2.79 -22.96 3.40
C ASP A 231 1.86 -23.76 2.47
N GLU A 232 1.54 -24.99 2.86
CA GLU A 232 0.75 -25.94 2.05
C GLU A 232 -0.69 -25.45 1.85
N SER A 233 -1.31 -24.89 2.89
CA SER A 233 -2.68 -24.38 2.81
C SER A 233 -2.77 -23.19 1.85
N ALA A 234 -1.77 -22.30 1.89
CA ALA A 234 -1.69 -21.17 0.98
C ALA A 234 -1.46 -21.64 -0.46
N PHE A 235 -0.57 -22.61 -0.68
CA PHE A 235 -0.33 -23.22 -1.99
C PHE A 235 -1.63 -23.82 -2.56
N ASP A 236 -2.35 -24.61 -1.76
CA ASP A 236 -3.60 -25.23 -2.18
C ASP A 236 -4.64 -24.20 -2.58
N GLU A 237 -4.81 -23.16 -1.78
CA GLU A 237 -5.78 -22.11 -2.07
C GLU A 237 -5.41 -21.29 -3.31
N LEU A 238 -4.12 -21.00 -3.52
CA LEU A 238 -3.62 -20.30 -4.70
C LEU A 238 -4.00 -21.04 -5.99
N PHE A 239 -3.64 -22.32 -6.08
CA PHE A 239 -3.86 -23.10 -7.28
C PHE A 239 -5.33 -23.52 -7.43
N THR A 240 -6.07 -23.68 -6.33
CA THR A 240 -7.53 -23.85 -6.36
C THR A 240 -8.21 -22.64 -7.02
N ASN A 241 -7.84 -21.40 -6.65
CA ASN A 241 -8.42 -20.19 -7.23
C ASN A 241 -8.09 -20.05 -8.74
N LEU A 242 -6.86 -20.36 -9.14
CA LEU A 242 -6.45 -20.29 -10.54
C LEU A 242 -7.13 -21.39 -11.38
N LEU A 243 -7.23 -22.60 -10.86
CA LEU A 243 -7.95 -23.72 -11.50
C LEU A 243 -9.44 -23.43 -11.65
N ASP A 244 -10.08 -22.88 -10.60
CA ASP A 244 -11.50 -22.49 -10.64
C ASP A 244 -11.76 -21.46 -11.75
N ASN A 245 -10.88 -20.47 -11.89
CA ASN A 245 -10.97 -19.50 -12.98
C ASN A 245 -10.75 -20.14 -14.35
N ALA A 246 -9.72 -20.97 -14.50
CA ALA A 246 -9.44 -21.65 -15.76
C ALA A 246 -10.65 -22.49 -16.20
N ILE A 247 -11.23 -23.32 -15.33
CA ILE A 247 -12.39 -24.15 -15.67
C ILE A 247 -13.62 -23.31 -15.99
N LYS A 248 -13.87 -22.24 -15.23
CA LYS A 248 -15.05 -21.39 -15.42
C LYS A 248 -15.02 -20.62 -16.73
N TYR A 249 -13.87 -20.08 -17.12
CA TYR A 249 -13.78 -19.17 -18.27
C TYR A 249 -13.24 -19.83 -19.53
N ASN A 250 -12.79 -21.09 -19.45
CA ASN A 250 -12.39 -21.88 -20.60
C ASN A 250 -13.60 -22.26 -21.48
N LYS A 251 -13.35 -22.44 -22.78
CA LYS A 251 -14.38 -22.90 -23.71
C LYS A 251 -14.68 -24.39 -23.47
N HIS A 252 -15.92 -24.79 -23.73
CA HIS A 252 -16.32 -26.20 -23.67
C HIS A 252 -15.48 -27.05 -24.62
N GLY A 253 -15.05 -28.24 -24.17
CA GLY A 253 -14.22 -29.16 -24.97
C GLY A 253 -12.73 -28.82 -25.02
N GLU A 254 -12.33 -27.61 -24.59
CA GLU A 254 -10.93 -27.17 -24.66
C GLU A 254 -10.08 -27.71 -23.50
N THR A 255 -8.77 -27.73 -23.72
CA THR A 255 -7.80 -28.24 -22.75
C THR A 255 -7.21 -27.11 -21.90
N ILE A 256 -7.12 -27.34 -20.59
CA ILE A 256 -6.37 -26.52 -19.64
C ILE A 256 -5.00 -27.16 -19.42
N ASN A 257 -3.94 -26.41 -19.69
CA ASN A 257 -2.56 -26.87 -19.57
C ASN A 257 -1.91 -26.30 -18.32
N ILE A 258 -1.33 -27.17 -17.50
CA ILE A 258 -0.55 -26.80 -16.31
C ILE A 258 0.89 -27.21 -16.54
N LYS A 259 1.81 -26.26 -16.51
CA LYS A 259 3.25 -26.53 -16.73
C LYS A 259 4.06 -26.12 -15.51
N VAL A 260 4.94 -27.01 -15.04
CA VAL A 260 5.82 -26.80 -13.89
C VAL A 260 7.27 -26.86 -14.35
N TYR A 261 8.02 -25.76 -14.17
CA TYR A 261 9.42 -25.67 -14.62
C TYR A 261 10.33 -25.12 -13.53
N LYS A 262 11.53 -25.67 -13.42
CA LYS A 262 12.54 -25.15 -12.49
C LYS A 262 13.20 -23.90 -13.09
N LYS A 263 13.26 -22.83 -12.31
CA LYS A 263 13.87 -21.55 -12.69
C LYS A 263 14.91 -21.13 -11.67
N GLY A 264 16.08 -21.75 -11.72
CA GLY A 264 17.16 -21.51 -10.76
C GLY A 264 16.76 -21.96 -9.35
N LYS A 265 16.61 -21.00 -8.42
CA LYS A 265 16.13 -21.22 -7.03
C LYS A 265 14.60 -21.15 -6.90
N ASP A 266 13.93 -20.77 -7.97
CA ASP A 266 12.49 -20.62 -8.00
C ASP A 266 11.86 -21.75 -8.83
N VAL A 267 10.56 -21.90 -8.68
CA VAL A 267 9.71 -22.72 -9.54
C VAL A 267 8.73 -21.81 -10.25
N GLU A 268 8.55 -22.04 -11.55
CA GLU A 268 7.55 -21.40 -12.37
C GLU A 268 6.41 -22.39 -12.63
N ILE A 269 5.19 -22.00 -12.31
CA ILE A 269 3.97 -22.78 -12.50
C ILE A 269 3.04 -21.93 -13.37
N SER A 270 2.68 -22.44 -14.54
CA SER A 270 1.75 -21.77 -15.45
C SER A 270 0.47 -22.58 -15.60
N ILE A 271 -0.67 -21.88 -15.65
CA ILE A 271 -2.00 -22.41 -15.98
C ILE A 271 -2.49 -21.65 -17.20
N GLU A 272 -2.72 -22.38 -18.27
CA GLU A 272 -3.13 -21.90 -19.59
C GLU A 272 -4.51 -22.46 -19.92
N ASP A 273 -5.46 -21.56 -20.17
CA ASP A 273 -6.80 -21.86 -20.69
C ASP A 273 -6.99 -21.25 -22.09
N HIS A 274 -7.95 -21.78 -22.85
CA HIS A 274 -8.31 -21.32 -24.19
C HIS A 274 -9.70 -20.66 -24.19
N GLY A 275 -9.95 -19.89 -23.13
CA GLY A 275 -11.23 -19.29 -22.82
C GLY A 275 -11.58 -18.02 -23.59
N ILE A 276 -12.45 -17.23 -22.97
CA ILE A 276 -12.90 -15.92 -23.47
C ILE A 276 -11.80 -14.84 -23.48
N GLY A 277 -10.70 -15.08 -22.78
CA GLY A 277 -9.63 -14.10 -22.61
C GLY A 277 -10.02 -12.85 -21.81
N ILE A 278 -9.09 -11.91 -21.71
CA ILE A 278 -9.16 -10.69 -20.91
C ILE A 278 -8.66 -9.52 -21.77
N SER A 279 -9.42 -8.42 -21.82
CA SER A 279 -9.00 -7.23 -22.55
C SER A 279 -7.78 -6.55 -21.90
N GLU A 280 -7.00 -5.80 -22.69
CA GLU A 280 -5.85 -5.06 -22.17
C GLU A 280 -6.20 -4.02 -21.09
N GLU A 281 -7.41 -3.46 -21.17
CA GLU A 281 -7.92 -2.53 -20.16
C GLU A 281 -8.20 -3.26 -18.85
N ASP A 282 -8.88 -4.41 -18.93
CA ASP A 282 -9.29 -5.18 -17.75
C ASP A 282 -8.10 -5.83 -17.05
N MET A 283 -7.05 -6.24 -17.79
CA MET A 283 -5.83 -6.86 -17.24
C MET A 283 -5.18 -6.03 -16.11
N LYS A 284 -5.35 -4.70 -16.12
CA LYS A 284 -4.79 -3.79 -15.10
C LYS A 284 -5.52 -3.91 -13.75
N HIS A 285 -6.73 -4.44 -13.75
CA HIS A 285 -7.66 -4.40 -12.64
C HIS A 285 -8.08 -5.79 -12.12
N ILE A 286 -7.73 -6.88 -12.82
CA ILE A 286 -8.18 -8.24 -12.44
C ILE A 286 -7.77 -8.70 -11.04
N PHE A 287 -6.74 -8.10 -10.45
CA PHE A 287 -6.30 -8.38 -9.08
C PHE A 287 -6.95 -7.47 -8.03
N GLU A 288 -7.75 -6.47 -8.45
CA GLU A 288 -8.51 -5.63 -7.54
C GLU A 288 -9.69 -6.41 -6.93
N PRO A 289 -9.96 -6.27 -5.62
CA PRO A 289 -11.12 -6.91 -5.01
C PRO A 289 -12.43 -6.48 -5.67
N PHE A 290 -13.37 -7.41 -5.81
CA PHE A 290 -14.69 -7.22 -6.41
C PHE A 290 -14.69 -6.87 -7.91
N TYR A 291 -13.53 -6.86 -8.54
CA TYR A 291 -13.44 -6.56 -9.96
C TYR A 291 -13.88 -7.76 -10.82
N ARG A 292 -14.61 -7.46 -11.91
CA ARG A 292 -15.08 -8.42 -12.90
C ARG A 292 -15.06 -7.76 -14.29
N ALA A 293 -14.32 -8.38 -15.22
CA ALA A 293 -14.35 -8.00 -16.63
C ALA A 293 -15.74 -8.33 -17.21
N ASN A 294 -16.39 -7.34 -17.83
CA ASN A 294 -17.79 -7.37 -18.34
C ASN A 294 -18.92 -7.51 -17.29
N LYS A 295 -19.48 -6.38 -16.84
CA LYS A 295 -20.63 -6.36 -15.90
C LYS A 295 -21.97 -6.81 -16.51
N SER A 296 -22.09 -6.90 -17.84
CA SER A 296 -23.36 -7.11 -18.56
C SER A 296 -23.58 -8.54 -19.07
N ARG A 297 -22.54 -9.30 -19.45
CA ARG A 297 -22.64 -10.73 -19.82
C ARG A 297 -22.35 -11.66 -18.63
N SER A 298 -21.32 -11.35 -17.85
CA SER A 298 -20.80 -12.23 -16.80
C SER A 298 -21.72 -12.39 -15.59
N LYS A 299 -22.64 -11.45 -15.35
CA LYS A 299 -23.46 -11.43 -14.12
C LYS A 299 -24.46 -12.59 -14.05
N ASN A 300 -24.93 -13.09 -15.20
CA ASN A 300 -25.90 -14.17 -15.29
C ASN A 300 -25.28 -15.52 -15.72
N GLU A 301 -24.09 -15.50 -16.33
CA GLU A 301 -23.48 -16.70 -16.92
C GLU A 301 -22.40 -17.32 -16.03
N TYR A 302 -21.67 -16.53 -15.25
CA TYR A 302 -20.59 -17.02 -14.39
C TYR A 302 -20.72 -16.53 -12.94
N GLU A 303 -20.77 -17.49 -12.02
CA GLU A 303 -20.94 -17.23 -10.59
C GLU A 303 -19.61 -16.83 -9.91
N GLY A 304 -19.60 -15.69 -9.18
CA GLY A 304 -18.43 -15.27 -8.40
C GLY A 304 -18.45 -13.80 -7.95
N PHE A 305 -17.89 -13.56 -6.77
CA PHE A 305 -17.82 -12.24 -6.11
C PHE A 305 -16.60 -11.38 -6.51
N GLY A 306 -15.76 -11.82 -7.45
CA GLY A 306 -14.56 -11.06 -7.85
C GLY A 306 -13.45 -11.00 -6.78
N LEU A 307 -13.43 -11.95 -5.83
CA LEU A 307 -12.41 -12.00 -4.77
C LEU A 307 -11.26 -12.98 -5.04
N GLY A 308 -11.43 -13.93 -5.97
CA GLY A 308 -10.48 -15.04 -6.15
C GLY A 308 -9.07 -14.59 -6.54
N LEU A 309 -8.95 -13.72 -7.56
CA LEU A 309 -7.66 -13.20 -8.01
C LEU A 309 -7.04 -12.22 -7.00
N ALA A 310 -7.85 -11.44 -6.29
CA ALA A 310 -7.35 -10.60 -5.20
C ALA A 310 -6.73 -11.44 -4.07
N ILE A 311 -7.38 -12.54 -3.67
CA ILE A 311 -6.84 -13.49 -2.68
C ILE A 311 -5.58 -14.18 -3.21
N THR A 312 -5.60 -14.61 -4.47
CA THR A 312 -4.45 -15.19 -5.18
C THR A 312 -3.23 -14.27 -5.10
N LYS A 313 -3.42 -12.96 -5.34
CA LYS A 313 -2.35 -11.97 -5.25
C LYS A 313 -1.77 -11.85 -3.84
N GLU A 314 -2.63 -11.78 -2.82
CA GLU A 314 -2.22 -11.71 -1.40
C GLU A 314 -1.45 -12.98 -0.98
N ILE A 315 -1.89 -14.16 -1.45
CA ILE A 315 -1.19 -15.43 -1.19
C ILE A 315 0.19 -15.42 -1.84
N VAL A 316 0.31 -15.04 -3.10
CA VAL A 316 1.59 -14.97 -3.81
C VAL A 316 2.55 -14.02 -3.10
N ASP A 317 2.05 -12.86 -2.67
CA ASP A 317 2.86 -11.88 -1.93
C ASP A 317 3.30 -12.44 -0.56
N LYS A 318 2.43 -13.15 0.16
CA LYS A 318 2.78 -13.87 1.40
C LYS A 318 3.87 -14.93 1.16
N LEU A 319 3.78 -15.67 0.06
CA LEU A 319 4.77 -16.68 -0.34
C LEU A 319 6.04 -16.08 -0.96
N LYS A 320 6.18 -14.73 -0.96
CA LYS A 320 7.31 -13.98 -1.55
C LYS A 320 7.51 -14.30 -3.04
N GLY A 321 6.43 -14.68 -3.71
CA GLY A 321 6.40 -15.03 -5.11
C GLY A 321 6.09 -13.86 -6.03
N LYS A 322 5.88 -14.17 -7.31
CA LYS A 322 5.39 -13.25 -8.33
C LYS A 322 4.29 -13.92 -9.14
N ILE A 323 3.28 -13.16 -9.52
CA ILE A 323 2.23 -13.61 -10.44
C ILE A 323 2.16 -12.64 -11.61
N SER A 324 2.01 -13.19 -12.81
CA SER A 324 1.81 -12.45 -14.05
C SER A 324 0.73 -13.11 -14.89
N VAL A 325 0.12 -12.33 -15.77
CA VAL A 325 -0.94 -12.78 -16.67
C VAL A 325 -0.57 -12.36 -18.09
N LYS A 326 -0.87 -13.22 -19.06
CA LYS A 326 -0.93 -12.89 -20.48
C LYS A 326 -2.27 -13.38 -20.99
N SER A 327 -2.98 -12.55 -21.74
CA SER A 327 -4.28 -12.92 -22.28
C SER A 327 -4.57 -12.16 -23.55
N GLU A 328 -5.33 -12.79 -24.42
CA GLU A 328 -5.88 -12.19 -25.64
C GLU A 328 -7.36 -12.59 -25.72
N VAL A 329 -8.20 -11.62 -26.08
CA VAL A 329 -9.66 -11.81 -26.14
C VAL A 329 -9.99 -12.90 -27.15
N ASP A 330 -10.88 -13.82 -26.76
CA ASP A 330 -11.30 -15.00 -27.53
C ASP A 330 -10.19 -16.02 -27.86
N GLU A 331 -8.95 -15.83 -27.39
CA GLU A 331 -7.85 -16.79 -27.55
C GLU A 331 -7.57 -17.56 -26.26
N GLY A 332 -7.55 -16.87 -25.11
CA GLY A 332 -7.36 -17.51 -23.81
C GLY A 332 -6.52 -16.71 -22.81
N THR A 333 -6.13 -17.36 -21.73
CA THR A 333 -5.37 -16.74 -20.63
C THR A 333 -4.29 -17.67 -20.10
N ILE A 334 -3.11 -17.09 -19.82
CA ILE A 334 -2.01 -17.77 -19.15
C ILE A 334 -1.67 -17.01 -17.87
N PHE A 335 -1.98 -17.64 -16.74
CA PHE A 335 -1.47 -17.20 -15.44
C PHE A 335 -0.14 -17.89 -15.16
N THR A 336 0.88 -17.11 -14.81
CA THR A 336 2.21 -17.61 -14.44
C THR A 336 2.56 -17.17 -13.03
N VAL A 337 2.80 -18.15 -12.15
CA VAL A 337 3.22 -17.97 -10.76
C VAL A 337 4.67 -18.42 -10.63
N ILE A 338 5.50 -17.58 -10.01
CA ILE A 338 6.88 -17.89 -9.64
C ILE A 338 6.98 -17.91 -8.13
N LEU A 339 7.39 -19.04 -7.54
CA LEU A 339 7.58 -19.20 -6.10
C LEU A 339 9.02 -19.60 -5.78
N PRO A 340 9.60 -19.13 -4.66
CA PRO A 340 10.88 -19.66 -4.19
C PRO A 340 10.75 -21.13 -3.77
N THR A 341 11.72 -21.98 -4.14
CA THR A 341 11.67 -23.41 -3.76
C THR A 341 11.92 -23.65 -2.26
N GLN A 342 12.50 -22.67 -1.57
CA GLN A 342 12.76 -22.62 -0.14
C GLN A 342 12.26 -21.26 0.38
N GLY A 343 11.03 -21.18 0.89
CA GLY A 343 10.33 -19.92 1.18
C GLY A 343 9.81 -19.80 2.61
#